data_AF-A0A2E3QMM0-F1
#
_entry.id   AF-A0A2E3QMM0-F1
#
_cell.length_a   1.000
_cell.length_b   1.000
_cell.length_c   1.000
_cell.angle_alpha   90.00
_cell.angle_beta   90.00
_cell.angle_gamma   90.00
#
_symmetry.space_group_name_H-M   'P 1'
#
loop_
_entity.id
_entity.type
_entity.pdbx_description
1 polymer ?
#
loop_
_entity_poly.entity_id
_entity_poly.type
_entity_poly.pdbx_seq_one_letter_code
_entity_poly.pdbx_strand_id
1 'polypeptide(L)'
;MNIATIEFLLFFTASLLFLLIFLALYYLWNKTSEIEAITRKSVKTMTRLSGGTLLGLLGKEIWDALASAKLPVDRREELENRYVYILQRHIERVLEQGVFDHRKGKNETPSSDAAIGGTKGEIQSWIPQKYVKTLYSIGQETAIPSLDGEQTDLLMDKIQETIGAMLSDIGMQNRQRVLFNRVRNNVNSKDEETDSDEIS
;
A
#
# COMPACT_ATOMS: atom_id res chain seq x y z
N MET A 1 35.68 49.33 36.96
CA MET A 1 34.59 48.91 36.06
C MET A 1 33.37 49.75 36.43
N ASN A 2 32.89 50.59 35.53
CA ASN A 2 31.87 51.60 35.85
C ASN A 2 30.49 50.94 35.90
N ILE A 3 29.59 51.38 36.78
CA ILE A 3 28.24 50.79 36.88
C ILE A 3 27.49 50.81 35.53
N ALA A 4 27.65 51.89 34.77
CA ALA A 4 27.12 52.01 33.41
C ALA A 4 27.70 50.97 32.43
N THR A 5 28.97 50.54 32.60
CA THR A 5 29.56 49.48 31.77
C THR A 5 29.01 48.10 32.13
N ILE A 6 28.64 47.88 33.40
CA ILE A 6 28.03 46.63 33.86
C ILE A 6 26.58 46.54 33.36
N GLU A 7 25.81 47.63 33.43
CA GLU A 7 24.45 47.70 32.91
C GLU A 7 24.42 47.45 31.40
N PHE A 8 25.30 48.11 30.63
CA PHE A 8 25.41 47.88 29.19
C PHE A 8 25.77 46.42 28.86
N LEU A 9 26.69 45.82 29.63
CA LEU A 9 27.08 44.42 29.44
C LEU A 9 25.94 43.44 29.79
N LEU A 10 25.14 43.74 30.81
CA LEU A 10 23.94 42.96 31.16
C LEU A 10 22.87 43.05 30.07
N PHE A 11 22.58 44.24 29.55
CA PHE A 11 21.64 44.39 28.44
C PHE A 11 22.13 43.69 27.17
N PHE A 12 23.42 43.79 26.86
CA PHE A 12 24.01 43.14 25.69
C PHE A 12 23.94 41.60 25.78
N THR A 13 24.29 41.04 26.94
CA THR A 13 24.23 39.59 27.18
C THR A 13 22.80 39.05 27.19
N ALA A 14 21.85 39.78 27.80
CA ALA A 14 20.44 39.42 27.78
C ALA A 14 19.86 39.44 26.36
N SER A 15 20.21 40.45 25.57
CA SER A 15 19.80 40.56 24.16
C SER A 15 20.36 39.42 23.31
N LEU A 16 21.64 39.07 23.51
CA LEU A 16 22.27 37.94 22.82
C LEU A 16 21.59 36.61 23.16
N LEU A 17 21.25 36.38 24.43
CA LEU A 17 20.58 35.16 24.87
C LEU A 17 19.17 35.06 24.27
N PHE A 18 18.44 36.18 24.24
CA PHE A 18 17.12 36.27 23.61
C PHE A 18 17.17 35.95 22.11
N LEU A 19 18.16 36.48 21.39
CA LEU A 19 18.39 36.17 19.97
C LEU A 19 18.66 34.68 19.75
N LEU A 20 19.47 34.07 20.62
CA LEU A 20 19.81 32.65 20.56
C LEU A 20 18.57 31.76 20.76
N ILE A 21 17.70 32.11 21.71
CA ILE A 21 16.41 31.45 21.91
C ILE A 21 15.54 31.58 20.65
N PHE A 22 15.43 32.77 20.07
CA PHE A 22 14.65 32.98 18.85
C PHE A 22 15.17 32.15 17.67
N LEU A 23 16.49 32.05 17.52
CA LEU A 23 17.13 31.22 16.49
C LEU A 23 16.85 29.73 16.72
N ALA A 24 16.90 29.27 17.97
CA ALA A 24 16.53 27.91 18.33
C ALA A 24 15.05 27.61 18.03
N LEU A 25 14.14 28.54 18.33
CA LEU A 25 12.71 28.40 18.00
C LEU A 25 12.47 28.37 16.49
N TYR A 26 13.14 29.23 15.72
CA TYR A 26 13.06 29.23 14.25
C TYR A 26 13.61 27.92 13.66
N TYR A 27 14.75 27.44 14.17
CA TYR A 27 15.32 26.16 13.76
C TYR A 27 14.40 24.99 14.08
N LEU A 28 13.82 24.97 15.28
CA LEU A 28 12.84 23.96 15.67
C LEU A 28 11.58 24.04 14.82
N TRP A 29 11.11 25.23 14.44
CA TRP A 29 9.97 25.40 13.55
C TRP A 29 10.25 24.80 12.16
N ASN A 30 11.40 25.13 11.56
CA ASN A 30 11.78 24.61 10.25
C ASN A 30 12.00 23.08 10.29
N LYS A 31 12.70 22.57 11.31
CA LYS A 31 12.95 21.13 11.46
C LYS A 31 11.70 20.34 11.85
N THR A 32 10.81 20.90 12.65
CA THR A 32 9.51 20.29 12.97
C THR A 32 8.65 20.19 11.71
N SER A 33 8.71 21.16 10.79
CA SER A 33 7.99 21.08 9.51
C SER A 33 8.44 19.88 8.65
N GLU A 34 9.73 19.57 8.63
CA GLU A 34 10.29 18.41 7.94
C GLU A 34 9.95 17.09 8.64
N ILE A 35 9.99 17.06 9.98
CA ILE A 35 9.70 15.87 10.78
C ILE A 35 8.21 15.53 10.76
N GLU A 36 7.32 16.52 10.77
CA GLU A 36 5.88 16.29 10.71
C GLU A 36 5.43 15.68 9.37
N ALA A 37 6.07 16.02 8.25
CA ALA A 37 5.76 15.41 6.96
C ALA A 37 6.17 13.93 6.88
N ILE A 38 7.32 13.58 7.47
CA ILE A 38 7.85 12.21 7.53
C ILE A 38 7.09 11.37 8.57
N THR A 39 6.71 11.98 9.69
CA THR A 39 5.99 11.31 10.79
C THR A 39 4.51 11.11 10.45
N ARG A 40 3.83 12.07 9.79
CA ARG A 40 2.46 11.87 9.29
C ARG A 40 2.38 10.77 8.24
N LYS A 41 3.38 10.64 7.36
CA LYS A 41 3.45 9.53 6.39
C LYS A 41 3.71 8.21 7.10
N SER A 42 4.70 8.11 7.99
CA SER A 42 5.02 6.84 8.67
C SER A 42 3.96 6.37 9.67
N VAL A 43 3.31 7.27 10.42
CA VAL A 43 2.23 6.91 11.36
C VAL A 43 0.94 6.54 10.62
N LYS A 44 0.59 7.24 9.54
CA LYS A 44 -0.56 6.91 8.69
C LYS A 44 -0.35 5.61 7.90
N THR A 45 0.90 5.33 7.51
CA THR A 45 1.29 4.05 6.90
C THR A 45 1.30 2.91 7.91
N MET A 46 1.80 3.12 9.14
CA MET A 46 1.79 2.11 10.22
C MET A 46 0.37 1.78 10.69
N THR A 47 -0.52 2.77 10.80
CA THR A 47 -1.94 2.54 11.13
C THR A 47 -2.73 1.89 9.99
N ARG A 48 -2.36 2.12 8.73
CA ARG A 48 -2.93 1.43 7.55
C ARG A 48 -2.25 0.09 7.21
N LEU A 49 -1.14 -0.25 7.84
CA LEU A 49 -0.43 -1.53 7.65
C LEU A 49 -0.67 -2.49 8.80
N SER A 50 -1.10 -1.99 9.97
CA SER A 50 -1.44 -2.76 11.17
C SER A 50 -2.79 -3.49 11.02
N GLY A 51 -2.99 -4.21 9.92
CA GLY A 51 -4.04 -5.20 9.83
C GLY A 51 -3.80 -6.30 10.87
N GLY A 52 -4.88 -6.92 11.34
CA GLY A 52 -4.83 -8.03 12.29
C GLY A 52 -4.26 -9.33 11.71
N THR A 53 -4.19 -10.35 12.55
CA THR A 53 -3.68 -11.68 12.18
C THR A 53 -4.76 -12.53 11.50
N LEU A 54 -4.36 -13.44 10.62
CA LEU A 54 -5.19 -14.54 10.13
C LEU A 54 -4.74 -15.84 10.78
N LEU A 55 -5.58 -16.43 11.62
CA LEU A 55 -5.25 -17.67 12.37
C LEU A 55 -3.94 -17.54 13.18
N GLY A 56 -3.63 -16.34 13.67
CA GLY A 56 -2.40 -16.05 14.40
C GLY A 56 -1.17 -15.74 13.54
N LEU A 57 -1.31 -15.69 12.21
CA LEU A 57 -0.23 -15.36 11.28
C LEU A 57 -0.41 -13.94 10.70
N LEU A 58 0.69 -13.22 10.49
CA LEU A 58 0.69 -11.85 9.96
C LEU A 58 1.36 -11.78 8.58
N GLY A 59 0.68 -11.17 7.60
CA GLY A 59 1.29 -10.77 6.33
C GLY A 59 2.13 -11.87 5.69
N LYS A 60 3.46 -11.67 5.68
CA LYS A 60 4.43 -12.60 5.10
C LYS A 60 4.46 -13.97 5.78
N GLU A 61 4.12 -14.06 7.07
CA GLU A 61 4.05 -15.34 7.78
C GLU A 61 2.97 -16.26 7.19
N ILE A 62 1.86 -15.69 6.71
CA ILE A 62 0.80 -16.45 6.02
C ILE A 62 1.37 -17.07 4.74
N TRP A 63 2.09 -16.25 3.96
CA TRP A 63 2.74 -16.67 2.73
C TRP A 63 3.76 -17.78 2.97
N ASP A 64 4.68 -17.58 3.92
CA ASP A 64 5.74 -18.54 4.26
C ASP A 64 5.15 -19.85 4.82
N ALA A 65 4.07 -19.78 5.60
CA ALA A 65 3.38 -20.96 6.12
C ALA A 65 2.75 -21.82 5.02
N LEU A 66 2.14 -21.17 4.01
CA LEU A 66 1.57 -21.87 2.85
C LEU A 66 2.66 -22.45 1.94
N ALA A 67 3.71 -21.66 1.66
CA ALA A 67 4.84 -22.07 0.82
C ALA A 67 5.64 -23.24 1.43
N SER A 68 5.80 -23.27 2.76
CA SER A 68 6.58 -24.32 3.43
C SER A 68 5.88 -25.68 3.52
N ALA A 69 4.56 -25.75 3.28
CA ALA A 69 3.75 -26.96 3.40
C ALA A 69 3.84 -27.69 4.76
N LYS A 70 4.26 -27.00 5.83
CA LYS A 70 4.44 -27.58 7.18
C LYS A 70 3.17 -27.58 8.04
N LEU A 71 2.09 -26.97 7.56
CA LEU A 71 0.83 -26.89 8.30
C LEU A 71 0.06 -28.22 8.26
N PRO A 72 -0.61 -28.62 9.35
CA PRO A 72 -1.57 -29.72 9.33
C PRO A 72 -2.65 -29.49 8.26
N VAL A 73 -3.14 -30.56 7.63
CA VAL A 73 -4.06 -30.50 6.48
C VAL A 73 -5.29 -29.64 6.78
N ASP A 74 -5.97 -29.88 7.90
CA ASP A 74 -7.18 -29.13 8.27
C ASP A 74 -6.92 -27.62 8.45
N ARG A 75 -5.81 -27.28 9.12
CA ARG A 75 -5.41 -25.87 9.34
C ARG A 75 -5.00 -25.21 8.03
N ARG A 76 -4.32 -25.95 7.14
CA ARG A 76 -3.93 -25.46 5.82
C ARG A 76 -5.18 -25.15 4.99
N GLU A 77 -6.13 -26.08 4.93
CA GLU A 77 -7.37 -25.89 4.17
C GLU A 77 -8.17 -24.68 4.68
N GLU A 78 -8.29 -24.52 6.01
CA GLU A 78 -8.93 -23.34 6.60
C GLU A 78 -8.20 -22.04 6.22
N LEU A 79 -6.87 -22.05 6.27
CA LEU A 79 -6.04 -20.90 5.91
C LEU A 79 -6.23 -20.54 4.43
N GLU A 80 -6.17 -21.52 3.53
CA GLU A 80 -6.38 -21.33 2.09
C GLU A 80 -7.77 -20.75 1.78
N ASN A 81 -8.81 -21.31 2.41
CA ASN A 81 -10.20 -20.87 2.23
C ASN A 81 -10.41 -19.41 2.64
N ARG A 82 -9.70 -18.94 3.67
CA ARG A 82 -9.82 -17.55 4.13
C ARG A 82 -8.90 -16.61 3.36
N TYR A 83 -7.67 -17.03 3.10
CA TYR A 83 -6.63 -16.20 2.50
C TYR A 83 -6.91 -15.89 1.03
N VAL A 84 -7.60 -16.77 0.29
CA VAL A 84 -7.97 -16.53 -1.11
C VAL A 84 -8.74 -15.20 -1.31
N TYR A 85 -9.63 -14.86 -0.38
CA TYR A 85 -10.41 -13.61 -0.45
C TYR A 85 -9.56 -12.38 -0.14
N ILE A 86 -8.59 -12.53 0.76
CA ILE A 86 -7.66 -11.46 1.12
C ILE A 86 -6.72 -11.18 -0.05
N LEU A 87 -6.19 -12.23 -0.68
CA LEU A 87 -5.36 -12.12 -1.89
C LEU A 87 -6.13 -11.46 -3.03
N GLN A 88 -7.38 -11.86 -3.28
CA GLN A 88 -8.23 -11.23 -4.28
C GLN A 88 -8.30 -9.71 -4.05
N ARG A 89 -8.67 -9.27 -2.84
CA ARG A 89 -8.78 -7.85 -2.49
C ARG A 89 -7.45 -7.11 -2.60
N HIS A 90 -6.35 -7.75 -2.23
CA HIS A 90 -5.02 -7.15 -2.36
C HIS A 90 -4.66 -6.94 -3.83
N ILE A 91 -4.89 -7.94 -4.69
CA ILE A 91 -4.65 -7.84 -6.13
C ILE A 91 -5.50 -6.72 -6.74
N GLU A 92 -6.80 -6.67 -6.44
CA GLU A 92 -7.71 -5.61 -6.88
C GLU A 92 -7.18 -4.23 -6.50
N ARG A 93 -6.78 -4.06 -5.23
CA ARG A 93 -6.23 -2.79 -4.74
C ARG A 93 -4.97 -2.35 -5.49
N VAL A 94 -4.08 -3.30 -5.83
CA VAL A 94 -2.84 -2.98 -6.57
C VAL A 94 -3.16 -2.57 -8.01
N LEU A 95 -4.06 -3.28 -8.69
CA LEU A 95 -4.52 -2.92 -10.04
C LEU A 95 -5.17 -1.53 -10.04
N GLU A 96 -6.10 -1.28 -9.12
CA GLU A 96 -6.79 0.00 -8.96
C GLU A 96 -5.83 1.15 -8.69
N GLN A 97 -4.81 0.92 -7.85
CA GLN A 97 -3.78 1.93 -7.57
C GLN A 97 -2.97 2.25 -8.83
N GLY A 98 -2.67 1.25 -9.67
CA GLY A 98 -2.03 1.45 -10.98
C GLY A 98 -2.87 2.34 -11.89
N VAL A 99 -4.16 2.03 -12.03
CA VAL A 99 -5.10 2.82 -12.84
C VAL A 99 -5.16 4.27 -12.33
N PHE A 100 -5.34 4.44 -11.03
CA PHE A 100 -5.47 5.76 -10.41
C PHE A 100 -4.21 6.61 -10.53
N ASP A 101 -3.04 6.02 -10.31
CA ASP A 101 -1.77 6.74 -10.41
C ASP A 101 -1.46 7.13 -11.85
N HIS A 102 -1.72 6.24 -12.82
CA HIS A 102 -1.55 6.55 -14.24
C HIS A 102 -2.38 7.78 -14.64
N ARG A 103 -3.68 7.81 -14.27
CA ARG A 103 -4.57 8.96 -14.51
C ARG A 103 -4.07 10.26 -13.85
N LYS A 104 -3.24 10.16 -12.81
CA LYS A 104 -2.65 11.31 -12.09
C LYS A 104 -1.21 11.63 -12.51
N GLY A 105 -0.66 10.94 -13.52
CA GLY A 105 0.73 11.09 -13.93
C GLY A 105 1.73 10.69 -12.84
N LYS A 106 1.35 9.77 -11.94
CA LYS A 106 2.19 9.24 -10.87
C LYS A 106 2.64 7.83 -11.19
N ASN A 107 3.84 7.50 -10.69
CA ASN A 107 4.43 6.16 -10.78
C ASN A 107 5.01 5.80 -9.41
N GLU A 108 4.15 5.45 -8.46
CA GLU A 108 4.53 5.07 -7.10
C GLU A 108 4.08 3.63 -6.83
N THR A 109 4.95 2.66 -7.10
CA THR A 109 4.63 1.25 -6.88
C THR A 109 4.29 0.99 -5.40
N PRO A 110 3.18 0.31 -5.09
CA PRO A 110 2.80 -0.04 -3.72
C PRO A 110 3.83 -0.93 -3.01
N SER A 111 3.76 -0.94 -1.67
CA SER A 111 4.51 -1.88 -0.82
C SER A 111 3.95 -3.31 -0.94
N SER A 112 4.77 -4.30 -0.59
CA SER A 112 4.36 -5.70 -0.50
C SER A 112 3.28 -5.95 0.55
N ASP A 113 3.26 -5.14 1.62
CA ASP A 113 2.27 -5.20 2.69
C ASP A 113 1.07 -4.30 2.41
N ALA A 114 -0.13 -4.80 2.75
CA ALA A 114 -1.36 -4.03 2.75
C ALA A 114 -2.30 -4.53 3.85
N ALA A 115 -2.95 -3.61 4.59
CA ALA A 115 -4.11 -3.98 5.38
C ALA A 115 -5.33 -4.08 4.46
N ILE A 116 -5.96 -5.25 4.49
CA ILE A 116 -7.09 -5.58 3.65
C ILE A 116 -8.34 -5.65 4.51
N GLY A 117 -9.31 -4.78 4.21
CA GLY A 117 -10.58 -4.72 4.92
C GLY A 117 -11.39 -6.02 4.79
N GLY A 118 -11.89 -6.51 5.92
CA GLY A 118 -12.80 -7.65 6.02
C GLY A 118 -13.92 -7.39 7.04
N THR A 119 -14.94 -8.26 7.05
CA THR A 119 -16.12 -8.14 7.94
C THR A 119 -15.79 -8.23 9.44
N LYS A 120 -14.60 -8.75 9.78
CA LYS A 120 -14.12 -8.92 11.15
C LYS A 120 -12.96 -7.98 11.51
N GLY A 121 -12.73 -6.94 10.70
CA GLY A 121 -11.58 -6.06 10.80
C GLY A 121 -10.60 -6.24 9.63
N GLU A 122 -9.61 -5.36 9.58
CA GLU A 122 -8.56 -5.42 8.58
C GLU A 122 -7.59 -6.56 8.89
N ILE A 123 -7.09 -7.26 7.87
CA ILE A 123 -6.07 -8.31 8.01
C ILE A 123 -4.82 -7.85 7.26
N GLN A 124 -3.64 -8.05 7.86
CA GLN A 124 -2.38 -7.76 7.17
C GLN A 124 -2.13 -8.82 6.10
N SER A 125 -2.15 -8.40 4.84
CA SER A 125 -1.79 -9.22 3.69
C SER A 125 -0.40 -8.84 3.21
N TRP A 126 0.30 -9.83 2.67
CA TRP A 126 1.58 -9.64 2.00
C TRP A 126 1.59 -10.39 0.66
N ILE A 127 2.16 -9.78 -0.38
CA ILE A 127 2.43 -10.38 -1.69
C ILE A 127 3.88 -10.05 -2.07
N PRO A 128 4.67 -10.98 -2.65
CA PRO A 128 6.01 -10.68 -3.10
C PRO A 128 6.08 -9.46 -4.03
N GLN A 129 7.04 -8.57 -3.78
CA GLN A 129 7.19 -7.31 -4.53
C GLN A 129 7.26 -7.51 -6.06
N LYS A 130 7.77 -8.66 -6.54
CA LYS A 130 7.79 -8.98 -7.98
C LYS A 130 6.38 -8.98 -8.58
N TYR A 131 5.40 -9.59 -7.89
CA TYR A 131 4.01 -9.66 -8.37
C TYR A 131 3.29 -8.34 -8.19
N VAL A 132 3.56 -7.61 -7.10
CA VAL A 132 3.00 -6.25 -6.89
C VAL A 132 3.40 -5.32 -8.03
N LYS A 133 4.68 -5.34 -8.45
CA LYS A 133 5.16 -4.54 -9.59
C LYS A 133 4.45 -4.91 -10.89
N THR A 134 4.33 -6.20 -11.19
CA THR A 134 3.66 -6.66 -12.41
C THR A 134 2.18 -6.27 -12.42
N LEU A 135 1.44 -6.52 -11.34
CA LEU A 135 0.03 -6.15 -11.23
C LEU A 135 -0.16 -4.63 -11.31
N TYR A 136 0.72 -3.85 -10.69
CA TYR A 136 0.68 -2.40 -10.77
C TYR A 136 0.88 -1.90 -12.21
N SER A 137 1.87 -2.44 -12.93
CA SER A 137 2.11 -2.14 -14.35
C SER A 137 0.88 -2.48 -15.21
N ILE A 138 0.28 -3.65 -14.99
CA ILE A 138 -0.95 -4.05 -15.69
C ILE A 138 -2.05 -3.02 -15.43
N GLY A 139 -2.26 -2.60 -14.17
CA GLY A 139 -3.25 -1.57 -13.85
C GLY A 139 -2.98 -0.23 -14.53
N GLN A 140 -1.71 0.17 -14.68
CA GLN A 140 -1.35 1.36 -15.46
C GLN A 140 -1.65 1.19 -16.95
N GLU A 141 -1.32 0.02 -17.52
CA GLU A 141 -1.60 -0.31 -18.92
C GLU A 141 -3.11 -0.28 -19.19
N THR A 142 -3.95 -0.78 -18.27
CA THR A 142 -5.42 -0.74 -18.36
C THR A 142 -6.00 0.68 -18.39
N ALA A 143 -5.30 1.68 -17.84
CA ALA A 143 -5.79 3.06 -17.83
C ALA A 143 -5.65 3.79 -19.17
N ILE A 144 -5.03 3.17 -20.18
CA ILE A 144 -4.81 3.77 -21.49
C ILE A 144 -6.17 3.81 -22.24
N PRO A 145 -6.69 5.01 -22.62
CA PRO A 145 -8.03 5.14 -23.19
C PRO A 145 -8.22 4.47 -24.57
N SER A 146 -7.14 4.09 -25.25
CA SER A 146 -7.14 3.55 -26.61
C SER A 146 -6.90 2.04 -26.66
N LEU A 147 -7.20 1.32 -25.59
CA LEU A 147 -7.15 -0.15 -25.59
C LEU A 147 -8.28 -0.71 -26.45
N ASP A 148 -7.93 -1.57 -27.40
CA ASP A 148 -8.90 -2.40 -28.11
C ASP A 148 -9.21 -3.69 -27.31
N GLY A 149 -10.12 -4.50 -27.84
CA GLY A 149 -10.51 -5.78 -27.22
C GLY A 149 -9.34 -6.77 -27.13
N GLU A 150 -8.45 -6.80 -28.13
CA GLU A 150 -7.30 -7.71 -28.15
C GLU A 150 -6.29 -7.36 -27.06
N GLN A 151 -5.97 -6.07 -26.90
CA GLN A 151 -5.09 -5.59 -25.83
C GLN A 151 -5.69 -5.85 -24.45
N THR A 152 -7.01 -5.71 -24.30
CA THR A 152 -7.70 -6.02 -23.04
C THR A 152 -7.61 -7.51 -22.71
N ASP A 153 -7.80 -8.39 -23.68
CA ASP A 153 -7.64 -9.83 -23.51
C ASP A 153 -6.19 -10.21 -23.14
N LEU A 154 -5.19 -9.59 -23.79
CA LEU A 154 -3.77 -9.79 -23.44
C LEU A 154 -3.45 -9.36 -22.00
N LEU A 155 -4.03 -8.25 -21.51
CA LEU A 155 -3.87 -7.83 -20.12
C LEU A 155 -4.53 -8.83 -19.15
N MET A 156 -5.71 -9.36 -19.50
CA MET A 156 -6.38 -10.39 -18.71
C MET A 156 -5.57 -11.69 -18.64
N ASP A 157 -4.94 -12.08 -19.75
CA ASP A 157 -4.03 -13.23 -19.79
C ASP A 157 -2.80 -13.01 -18.90
N LYS A 158 -2.20 -11.81 -18.93
CA LYS A 158 -1.10 -11.44 -18.01
C LYS A 158 -1.54 -11.49 -16.54
N ILE A 159 -2.75 -11.04 -16.21
CA ILE A 159 -3.31 -11.15 -14.85
C ILE A 159 -3.45 -12.62 -14.46
N GLN A 160 -4.00 -13.45 -15.35
CA GLN A 160 -4.19 -14.88 -15.11
C GLN A 160 -2.86 -15.59 -14.87
N GLU A 161 -1.84 -15.32 -15.69
CA GLU A 161 -0.49 -15.86 -15.56
C GLU A 161 0.14 -15.44 -14.23
N THR A 162 0.05 -14.14 -13.89
CA THR A 162 0.61 -13.58 -12.66
C THR A 162 -0.03 -14.23 -11.42
N ILE A 163 -1.35 -14.38 -11.41
CA ILE A 163 -2.09 -15.07 -10.34
C ILE A 163 -1.69 -16.55 -10.28
N GLY A 164 -1.57 -17.23 -11.43
CA GLY A 164 -1.14 -18.61 -11.50
C GLY A 164 0.24 -18.83 -10.90
N ALA A 165 1.21 -17.99 -11.26
CA ALA A 165 2.55 -18.02 -10.70
C ALA A 165 2.53 -17.74 -9.18
N MET A 166 1.77 -16.73 -8.74
CA MET A 166 1.64 -16.35 -7.33
C MET A 166 1.09 -17.51 -6.48
N LEU A 167 0.04 -18.17 -6.96
CA LEU A 167 -0.57 -19.31 -6.26
C LEU A 167 0.29 -20.57 -6.35
N SER A 168 1.12 -20.69 -7.38
CA SER A 168 2.07 -21.78 -7.48
C SER A 168 3.14 -21.71 -6.39
N ASP A 169 3.66 -20.52 -6.10
CA ASP A 169 4.66 -20.27 -5.06
C ASP A 169 4.18 -20.68 -3.64
N ILE A 170 2.86 -20.70 -3.41
CA ILE A 170 2.25 -21.04 -2.10
C ILE A 170 1.45 -22.35 -2.11
N GLY A 171 1.44 -23.08 -3.22
CA GLY A 171 0.71 -24.35 -3.35
C GLY A 171 -0.81 -24.22 -3.26
N MET A 172 -1.39 -23.18 -3.88
CA MET A 172 -2.83 -22.89 -3.93
C MET A 172 -3.40 -22.92 -5.36
N GLN A 173 -2.82 -23.73 -6.26
CA GLN A 173 -3.19 -23.77 -7.68
C GLN A 173 -4.65 -24.17 -7.90
N ASN A 174 -5.21 -25.00 -7.01
CA ASN A 174 -6.63 -25.37 -6.97
C ASN A 174 -7.59 -24.15 -6.84
N ARG A 175 -7.11 -23.01 -6.34
CA ARG A 175 -7.90 -21.77 -6.18
C ARG A 175 -7.78 -20.79 -7.34
N GLN A 176 -6.87 -21.02 -8.29
CA GLN A 176 -6.56 -20.07 -9.37
C GLN A 176 -7.80 -19.63 -10.14
N ARG A 177 -8.62 -20.58 -10.60
CA ARG A 177 -9.84 -20.27 -11.37
C ARG A 177 -10.81 -19.38 -10.60
N VAL A 178 -11.01 -19.67 -9.31
CA VAL A 178 -11.95 -18.90 -8.47
C VAL A 178 -11.41 -17.49 -8.21
N LEU A 179 -10.12 -17.36 -7.90
CA LEU A 179 -9.51 -16.06 -7.64
C LEU A 179 -9.52 -15.20 -8.92
N PHE A 180 -9.05 -15.76 -10.04
CA PHE A 180 -8.98 -15.04 -11.31
C PHE A 180 -10.36 -14.55 -11.78
N ASN A 181 -11.37 -15.42 -11.78
CA ASN A 181 -12.73 -15.03 -12.20
C ASN A 181 -13.28 -13.87 -11.35
N ARG A 182 -12.96 -13.83 -10.06
CA ARG A 182 -13.40 -12.74 -9.17
C ARG A 182 -12.69 -11.42 -9.49
N VAL A 183 -11.38 -11.47 -9.71
CA VAL A 183 -10.60 -10.29 -10.10
C VAL A 183 -11.09 -9.77 -11.46
N ARG A 184 -11.23 -10.63 -12.46
CA ARG A 184 -11.74 -10.29 -13.80
C ARG A 184 -13.10 -9.59 -13.72
N ASN A 185 -14.05 -10.17 -12.99
CA ASN A 185 -15.39 -9.60 -12.88
C ASN A 185 -15.38 -8.20 -12.25
N ASN A 186 -14.54 -7.99 -11.24
CA ASN A 186 -14.45 -6.68 -10.57
C ASN A 186 -13.75 -5.63 -11.46
N VAL A 187 -12.71 -6.01 -12.20
CA VAL A 187 -12.05 -5.12 -13.17
C VAL A 187 -13.07 -4.66 -14.22
N ASN A 188 -13.78 -5.60 -14.85
CA ASN A 188 -14.75 -5.26 -15.90
C ASN A 188 -15.97 -4.49 -15.39
N SER A 189 -16.45 -4.75 -14.17
CA SER A 189 -17.62 -4.03 -13.64
C SER A 189 -17.38 -2.53 -13.42
N LYS A 190 -16.13 -2.09 -13.37
CA LYS A 190 -15.79 -0.67 -13.16
C LYS A 190 -15.74 0.15 -14.43
N ASP A 191 -15.56 -0.50 -15.57
CA ASP A 191 -15.58 0.20 -16.86
C ASP A 191 -16.98 0.70 -17.21
N GLU A 192 -18.04 0.01 -16.74
CA GLU A 192 -19.44 0.40 -16.95
C GLU A 192 -19.90 1.60 -16.10
N GLU A 193 -19.31 1.83 -14.92
CA GLU A 193 -19.71 2.92 -14.01
C GLU A 193 -19.06 4.27 -14.38
N THR A 194 -17.98 4.24 -15.17
CA THR A 194 -17.25 5.47 -15.55
C THR A 194 -17.91 6.24 -16.70
N ASP A 195 -18.83 5.61 -17.44
CA ASP A 195 -19.53 6.20 -18.60
C ASP A 195 -20.83 6.94 -18.20
N SER A 196 -21.31 6.77 -16.96
CA SER A 196 -22.56 7.39 -16.47
C SER A 196 -22.40 8.79 -15.86
N ASP A 197 -21.18 9.24 -15.60
CA ASP A 197 -20.92 10.53 -14.92
C ASP A 197 -20.67 11.70 -15.89
N GLU A 198 -20.70 11.48 -17.22
CA GLU A 198 -20.48 12.54 -18.23
C GLU A 198 -21.77 13.12 -18.84
N ILE A 199 -22.95 12.68 -18.39
CA ILE A 199 -24.24 13.23 -18.82
C ILE A 199 -25.02 13.74 -17.60
N SER A 200 -24.61 14.89 -17.05
CA SER A 200 -25.53 15.71 -16.25
C SER A 200 -25.20 17.19 -16.24
#